data_AF-A0A8H7SL63-F1
#
_entry.id   AF-A0A8H7SL63-F1
#
_cell.length_a   1.000
_cell.length_b   1.000
_cell.length_c   1.000
_cell.angle_alpha   90.00
_cell.angle_beta   90.00
_cell.angle_gamma   90.00
#
_symmetry.space_group_name_H-M   'P 1'
#
loop_
_entity.id
_entity.type
_entity.pdbx_description
1 polymer ?
#
loop_
_entity_poly.entity_id
_entity_poly.type
_entity_poly.pdbx_seq_one_letter_code
_entity_poly.pdbx_strand_id
1 'polypeptide(L)'
;MQPSTTLRAVHKPMIQFIGSRANLWKDAVHHTGPHPLTPANLVKHVVEAPKSTSTVAAAAPKANAGSLQFAELPARYRRAPISEAEMEAIEALKGN
;
A
#
# COMPACT_ATOMS: atom_id res chain seq x y z
N MET A 1 -36.29 -16.58 0.13
CA MET A 1 -34.85 -16.31 -0.05
C MET A 1 -34.13 -16.80 1.19
N GLN A 2 -33.22 -17.75 1.05
CA GLN A 2 -32.46 -18.34 2.16
C GLN A 2 -31.16 -17.54 2.37
N PRO A 3 -30.80 -17.12 3.60
CA PRO A 3 -29.49 -16.54 3.86
C PRO A 3 -28.43 -17.66 3.88
N SER A 4 -27.56 -17.66 2.87
CA SER A 4 -26.38 -18.52 2.83
C SER A 4 -25.39 -18.12 3.93
N THR A 5 -25.30 -18.92 5.00
CA THR A 5 -24.27 -18.79 6.02
C THR A 5 -22.96 -19.34 5.48
N THR A 6 -22.22 -18.51 4.76
CA THR A 6 -20.83 -18.80 4.40
C THR A 6 -20.02 -18.87 5.69
N LEU A 7 -19.57 -20.08 6.06
CA LEU A 7 -18.66 -20.34 7.17
C LEU A 7 -17.28 -19.74 6.87
N ARG A 8 -17.15 -18.41 6.96
CA ARG A 8 -15.83 -17.80 7.09
C ARG A 8 -15.28 -18.26 8.43
N ALA A 9 -14.17 -18.98 8.42
CA ALA A 9 -13.40 -19.28 9.63
C ALA A 9 -13.25 -17.97 10.41
N VAL A 10 -13.91 -17.89 11.56
CA VAL A 10 -13.99 -16.67 12.36
C VAL A 10 -12.59 -16.43 12.92
N HIS A 11 -11.81 -15.58 12.25
CA HIS A 11 -10.49 -15.16 12.75
C HIS A 11 -10.70 -14.46 14.09
N LYS A 12 -10.57 -15.22 15.18
CA LYS A 12 -10.52 -14.68 16.54
C LYS A 12 -9.18 -13.96 16.68
N PRO A 13 -9.17 -12.64 16.96
CA PRO A 13 -7.91 -11.95 17.22
C PRO A 13 -7.28 -12.52 18.50
N MET A 14 -5.97 -12.75 18.47
CA MET A 14 -5.21 -13.29 19.61
C MET A 14 -5.26 -12.37 20.84
N ILE A 15 -5.49 -11.06 20.64
CA ILE A 15 -5.57 -10.07 21.69
C ILE A 15 -6.91 -9.36 21.59
N GLN A 16 -7.71 -9.45 22.65
CA GLN A 16 -8.96 -8.72 22.80
C GLN A 16 -8.74 -7.60 23.81
N PHE A 17 -8.99 -6.36 23.38
CA PHE A 17 -8.97 -5.22 24.29
C PHE A 17 -10.31 -5.20 25.03
N ILE A 18 -10.28 -5.41 26.35
CA ILE A 18 -11.45 -5.23 27.19
C ILE A 18 -11.58 -3.73 27.48
N GLY A 19 -12.58 -3.09 26.86
CA GLY A 19 -12.88 -1.67 27.04
C GLY A 19 -12.31 -0.73 25.96
N SER A 20 -12.45 0.58 26.17
CA SER A 20 -12.04 1.60 25.20
C SER A 20 -10.51 1.72 25.09
N ARG A 21 -9.99 1.57 23.87
CA ARG A 21 -8.55 1.74 23.57
C ARG A 21 -8.07 3.18 23.80
N ALA A 22 -8.97 4.17 23.79
CA ALA A 22 -8.62 5.56 24.05
C ALA A 22 -8.07 5.76 25.47
N ASN A 23 -8.53 4.96 26.44
CA ASN A 23 -8.11 5.08 27.84
C ASN A 23 -6.68 4.61 28.09
N LEU A 24 -6.10 3.81 27.18
CA LEU A 24 -4.70 3.36 27.26
C LEU A 24 -3.72 4.48 26.93
N TRP A 25 -4.16 5.47 26.14
CA TRP A 25 -3.29 6.51 25.60
C TRP A 25 -3.62 7.91 26.11
N LYS A 26 -4.64 8.06 26.98
CA LYS A 26 -5.04 9.37 27.53
C LYS A 26 -3.94 10.07 28.33
N ASP A 27 -3.08 9.29 28.99
CA ASP A 27 -1.99 9.79 29.85
C ASP A 27 -0.63 9.75 29.12
N ALA A 28 -0.61 9.25 27.87
CA ALA A 28 0.60 9.24 27.07
C ALA A 28 0.84 10.65 26.53
N VAL A 29 2.01 11.21 26.83
CA VAL A 29 2.41 12.51 26.28
C VAL A 29 2.50 12.37 24.77
N HIS A 30 1.53 12.94 24.05
CA HIS A 30 1.63 13.11 22.61
C HIS A 30 2.84 14.01 22.35
N HIS A 31 3.87 13.47 21.72
CA HIS A 31 4.99 14.29 21.28
C HIS A 31 4.49 15.25 20.21
N THR A 32 4.49 16.54 20.51
CA THR A 32 4.20 17.59 19.54
C THR A 32 5.51 17.98 18.86
N GLY A 33 5.71 17.53 17.63
CA GLY A 33 6.90 17.85 16.83
C GLY A 33 7.57 16.60 16.24
N PRO A 34 8.67 16.80 15.48
CA PRO A 34 9.46 15.70 14.96
C PRO A 34 9.91 14.80 16.12
N HIS A 35 9.75 13.49 15.96
CA HIS A 35 10.25 12.52 16.92
C HIS A 35 11.76 12.80 17.17
N PRO A 36 12.28 12.70 18.40
CA PRO A 36 13.69 13.00 18.68
C PRO A 36 14.68 12.14 17.87
N LEU A 37 14.25 10.97 17.41
CA LEU A 37 15.02 10.10 16.50
C LEU A 37 14.76 10.36 15.00
N THR A 38 14.04 11.43 14.65
CA THR A 38 13.83 11.81 13.25
C THR A 38 15.16 12.31 12.70
N PRO A 39 15.69 11.72 11.63
CA PRO A 39 16.93 12.22 11.04
C PRO A 39 16.73 13.65 10.54
N ALA A 40 17.72 14.51 10.77
CA ALA A 40 17.66 15.95 10.45
C ALA A 40 17.35 16.24 8.98
N ASN A 41 17.70 15.31 8.08
CA ASN A 41 17.52 15.44 6.64
C ASN A 41 16.31 14.65 6.09
N LEU A 42 15.29 14.38 6.92
CA LEU A 42 14.08 13.73 6.43
C LEU A 42 13.28 14.69 5.53
N VAL A 43 13.55 14.65 4.23
CA VAL A 43 12.74 15.34 3.22
C VAL A 43 11.36 14.69 3.23
N LYS A 44 10.36 15.42 3.72
CA LYS A 44 8.96 15.00 3.66
C LYS A 44 8.52 15.09 2.20
N HIS A 45 8.60 13.99 1.45
CA HIS A 45 7.99 13.88 0.12
C HIS A 45 6.45 13.78 0.17
N VAL A 46 5.83 14.41 1.18
CA VAL A 46 4.39 14.63 1.17
C VAL A 46 4.16 15.67 0.10
N VAL A 47 3.55 15.25 -1.00
CA VAL A 47 3.12 16.16 -2.06
C VAL A 47 2.14 17.14 -1.42
N GLU A 48 2.63 18.34 -1.09
CA GLU A 48 1.74 19.46 -0.83
C GLU A 48 0.90 19.67 -2.10
N ALA A 49 -0.42 19.72 -1.94
CA ALA A 49 -1.32 19.98 -3.05
C ALA A 49 -0.86 21.26 -3.78
N PRO A 50 -0.69 21.23 -5.11
CA PRO A 50 0.05 22.27 -5.82
C PRO A 50 -0.67 23.61 -5.74
N LYS A 51 -0.02 24.59 -5.11
CA LYS A 51 -0.36 26.01 -5.28
C LYS A 51 0.15 26.42 -6.66
N SER A 52 -0.79 26.68 -7.56
CA SER A 52 -0.55 27.00 -8.96
C SER A 52 0.28 28.28 -9.12
N THR A 53 1.52 28.15 -9.55
CA THR A 53 2.24 29.21 -10.27
C THR A 53 3.11 28.60 -11.37
N SER A 54 2.70 28.91 -12.59
CA SER A 54 3.41 28.71 -13.86
C SER A 54 4.79 29.36 -13.84
N THR A 55 5.83 28.67 -14.34
CA THR A 55 6.77 29.21 -15.35
C THR A 55 7.76 28.16 -15.86
N VAL A 56 7.75 28.01 -17.19
CA VAL A 56 8.83 27.65 -18.15
C VAL A 56 9.55 26.29 -18.03
N ALA A 57 9.46 25.56 -19.15
CA ALA A 57 10.13 24.31 -19.44
C ALA A 57 11.67 24.45 -19.51
N ALA A 58 12.39 23.51 -18.90
CA ALA A 58 13.75 23.16 -19.28
C ALA A 58 14.06 21.71 -18.88
N ALA A 59 14.55 20.95 -19.86
CA ALA A 59 15.33 19.71 -19.78
C ALA A 59 14.72 18.53 -19.00
N ALA A 60 14.42 17.46 -19.74
CA ALA A 60 14.21 16.14 -19.15
C ALA A 60 15.55 15.56 -18.62
N PRO A 61 15.60 15.11 -17.36
CA PRO A 61 16.52 14.07 -16.93
C PRO A 61 15.75 12.77 -16.68
N LYS A 62 16.20 11.74 -17.38
CA LYS A 62 16.21 10.30 -17.06
C LYS A 62 15.39 9.85 -15.85
N ALA A 63 14.52 8.87 -16.13
CA ALA A 63 13.98 7.85 -15.24
C ALA A 63 13.44 8.36 -13.90
N ASN A 64 12.12 8.41 -13.79
CA ASN A 64 11.40 8.50 -12.52
C ASN A 64 12.00 7.53 -11.51
N ALA A 65 12.76 8.05 -10.54
CA ALA A 65 13.38 7.31 -9.44
C ALA A 65 12.36 6.82 -8.39
N GLY A 66 11.21 6.32 -8.86
CA GLY A 66 10.10 5.86 -8.02
C GLY A 66 9.25 4.76 -8.64
N SER A 67 9.34 4.51 -9.96
CA SER A 67 8.62 3.42 -10.62
C SER A 67 9.61 2.51 -11.36
N LEU A 68 9.89 1.34 -10.80
CA LEU A 68 10.59 0.29 -11.54
C LEU A 68 9.63 -0.26 -12.60
N GLN A 69 9.95 -0.04 -13.88
CA GLN A 69 9.22 -0.70 -14.96
C GLN A 69 9.60 -2.18 -14.97
N PHE A 70 8.61 -3.08 -14.99
CA PHE A 70 8.86 -4.52 -14.97
C PHE A 70 9.72 -4.99 -16.16
N ALA A 71 9.65 -4.25 -17.27
CA ALA A 71 10.46 -4.42 -18.47
C ALA A 71 11.95 -4.06 -18.28
N GLU A 72 12.32 -3.39 -17.20
CA GLU A 72 13.71 -3.03 -16.87
C GLU A 72 14.33 -4.03 -15.88
N LEU A 73 13.54 -4.91 -15.27
CA LEU A 73 14.04 -5.92 -14.35
C LEU A 73 14.87 -6.99 -15.09
N PRO A 74 15.90 -7.57 -14.46
CA PRO A 74 16.60 -8.73 -14.99
C PRO A 74 15.65 -9.89 -15.32
N ALA A 75 15.98 -10.69 -16.34
CA ALA A 75 15.12 -11.76 -16.85
C ALA A 75 14.65 -12.74 -15.76
N ARG A 76 15.49 -13.00 -14.75
CA ARG A 76 15.16 -13.86 -13.60
C ARG A 76 13.97 -13.38 -12.75
N TYR A 77 13.60 -12.10 -12.85
CA TYR A 77 12.45 -11.53 -12.14
C TYR A 77 11.24 -11.29 -13.05
N ARG A 78 11.37 -11.54 -14.37
CA ARG A 78 10.26 -11.43 -15.30
C ARG A 78 9.46 -12.73 -15.27
N ARG A 79 8.19 -12.63 -14.89
CA ARG A 79 7.25 -13.75 -15.01
C ARG A 79 6.81 -13.87 -16.46
N ALA A 80 6.66 -15.11 -16.92
CA ALA A 80 6.02 -15.36 -18.21
C ALA A 80 4.57 -14.83 -18.17
N PRO A 81 4.08 -14.20 -19.25
CA PRO A 81 2.66 -13.92 -19.39
C PRO A 81 1.84 -15.19 -19.23
N ILE A 82 0.66 -15.07 -18.61
CA ILE A 82 -0.29 -16.19 -18.48
C ILE A 82 -0.78 -16.56 -19.87
N SER A 83 -0.74 -17.86 -20.19
CA SER A 83 -1.25 -18.39 -21.46
C SER A 83 -2.79 -18.41 -21.48
N GLU A 84 -3.39 -18.41 -22.67
CA GLU A 84 -4.85 -18.46 -22.83
C GLU A 84 -5.46 -19.71 -22.18
N ALA A 85 -4.78 -20.86 -22.27
CA ALA A 85 -5.21 -22.11 -21.64
C ALA A 85 -5.22 -22.02 -20.10
N GLU A 86 -4.25 -21.33 -19.51
CA GLU A 86 -4.22 -21.08 -18.06
C GLU A 86 -5.32 -20.10 -17.64
N MET A 87 -5.64 -19.12 -18.49
CA MET A 87 -6.72 -18.17 -18.25
C MET A 87 -8.09 -18.87 -18.22
N GLU A 88 -8.36 -19.74 -19.20
CA GLU A 88 -9.59 -20.54 -19.26
C GLU A 88 -9.73 -21.45 -18.03
N ALA A 89 -8.65 -22.10 -17.59
CA ALA A 89 -8.68 -22.96 -16.41
C ALA A 89 -9.03 -22.19 -15.11
N ILE A 90 -8.55 -20.95 -14.98
CA ILE A 90 -8.88 -20.08 -13.84
C ILE A 90 -10.35 -19.67 -13.87
N GLU A 91 -10.89 -19.36 -15.06
CA GLU A 91 -12.29 -19.00 -15.23
C GLU A 91 -13.23 -20.18 -14.97
N ALA A 92 -12.87 -21.38 -15.44
CA ALA A 92 -13.59 -22.61 -15.16
C ALA A 92 -13.62 -22.95 -13.67
N LEU A 93 -12.53 -22.70 -12.92
CA LEU A 93 -12.49 -22.91 -11.46
C LEU A 93 -13.41 -21.95 -10.69
N LYS A 94 -13.68 -20.76 -11.25
CA LYS A 94 -14.53 -19.73 -10.62
C LYS A 94 -16.03 -19.96 -10.84
N GLY A 95 -16.39 -20.82 -11.81
CA GLY A 95 -17.77 -21.10 -12.20
C GLY A 95 -18.49 -22.21 -11.43
N ASN A 96 -17.82 -22.85 -10.46
CA ASN A 96 -18.39 -23.84 -9.52
C ASN A 96 -18.55 -23.26 -8.11
#